data_AF-A0A7S9Z7T8-F1
#
_entry.id   AF-A0A7S9Z7T8-F1
#
_cell.length_a   1.000
_cell.length_b   1.000
_cell.length_c   1.000
_cell.angle_alpha   90.00
_cell.angle_beta   90.00
_cell.angle_gamma   90.00
#
_symmetry.space_group_name_H-M   'P 1'
#
loop_
_entity.id
_entity.type
_entity.pdbx_description
1 polymer ?
#
loop_
_entity_poly.entity_id
_entity_poly.type
_entity_poly.pdbx_seq_one_letter_code
_entity_poly.pdbx_strand_id
1 'polypeptide(L)'
;MQGFVNRAFQQYVQDMHGAAAWEEIRVIAGAPLDGFEPMLPSDAQSTRYLLDAMTGHLGHSEDALWEELGLYLVTHPRMEGLRRLLRFGGRDFVEFIWSLADLHDRGQLALGLLDLPKINIRSMDGPNQMRFDLDITWMMEGGVFLIYGALQAMADDYGALAVIRPNPGCITIELHDLGFGPARSFALIGEPPLSEARA
;
A
#
# COMPACT_ATOMS: atom_id res chain seq x y z
N MET A 1 -11.91 -5.38 -10.20
CA MET A 1 -11.27 -5.15 -8.89
C MET A 1 -9.97 -4.35 -9.02
N GLN A 2 -9.35 -4.29 -10.22
CA GLN A 2 -8.16 -3.47 -10.49
C GLN A 2 -8.42 -1.95 -10.57
N GLY A 3 -9.69 -1.51 -10.58
CA GLY A 3 -10.05 -0.10 -10.60
C GLY A 3 -9.54 0.68 -9.38
N PHE A 4 -9.50 0.04 -8.20
CA PHE A 4 -8.91 0.64 -7.00
C PHE A 4 -7.42 0.94 -7.20
N VAL A 5 -6.67 -0.01 -7.74
CA VAL A 5 -5.22 0.12 -7.97
C VAL A 5 -4.94 1.15 -9.07
N ASN A 6 -5.69 1.11 -10.17
CA ASN A 6 -5.54 2.10 -11.23
C ASN A 6 -5.86 3.52 -10.74
N ARG A 7 -6.87 3.66 -9.87
CA ARG A 7 -7.16 4.93 -9.22
C ARG A 7 -6.02 5.35 -8.28
N ALA A 8 -5.44 4.43 -7.54
CA ALA A 8 -4.30 4.73 -6.67
C ALA A 8 -3.08 5.20 -7.49
N PHE A 9 -2.76 4.55 -8.61
CA PHE A 9 -1.71 5.00 -9.52
C PHE A 9 -2.01 6.37 -10.13
N GLN A 10 -3.25 6.61 -10.56
CA GLN A 10 -3.67 7.94 -11.02
C GLN A 10 -3.37 9.01 -9.95
N GLN A 11 -3.79 8.77 -8.70
CA GLN A 11 -3.58 9.72 -7.60
C GLN A 11 -2.10 9.89 -7.27
N TYR A 12 -1.33 8.79 -7.27
CA TYR A 12 0.13 8.81 -7.10
C TYR A 12 0.79 9.72 -8.15
N VAL A 13 0.52 9.51 -9.44
CA VAL A 13 1.11 10.32 -10.50
C VAL A 13 0.71 11.79 -10.37
N GLN A 14 -0.57 12.06 -10.11
CA GLN A 14 -1.06 13.42 -9.94
C GLN A 14 -0.41 14.15 -8.75
N ASP A 15 -0.24 13.47 -7.62
CA ASP A 15 0.30 14.06 -6.40
C ASP A 15 1.83 14.21 -6.46
N MET A 16 2.54 13.24 -7.06
CA MET A 16 4.01 13.20 -7.08
C MET A 16 4.64 13.86 -8.32
N HIS A 17 3.96 13.78 -9.46
CA HIS A 17 4.47 14.25 -10.76
C HIS A 17 3.58 15.32 -11.40
N GLY A 18 2.44 15.64 -10.79
CA GLY A 18 1.53 16.69 -11.23
C GLY A 18 0.55 16.27 -12.32
N ALA A 19 -0.44 17.14 -12.57
CA ALA A 19 -1.53 16.86 -13.52
C ALA A 19 -1.07 16.73 -14.98
N ALA A 20 -0.01 17.44 -15.37
CA ALA A 20 0.53 17.37 -16.74
C ALA A 20 1.14 15.99 -17.04
N ALA A 21 1.93 15.43 -16.11
CA ALA A 21 2.48 14.09 -16.26
C ALA A 21 1.37 13.03 -16.31
N TRP A 22 0.35 13.17 -15.44
CA TRP A 22 -0.82 12.29 -15.49
C TRP A 22 -1.52 12.35 -16.85
N GLU A 23 -1.71 13.54 -17.42
CA GLU A 23 -2.38 13.70 -18.70
C GLU A 23 -1.63 12.98 -19.84
N GLU A 24 -0.31 13.12 -19.89
CA GLU A 24 0.55 12.43 -20.86
C GLU A 24 0.47 10.91 -20.71
N ILE A 25 0.62 10.40 -19.49
CA ILE A 25 0.50 8.96 -19.18
C ILE A 25 -0.89 8.43 -19.54
N ARG A 26 -1.95 9.16 -19.19
CA ARG A 26 -3.34 8.78 -19.47
C ARG A 26 -3.58 8.62 -20.97
N VAL A 27 -3.09 9.56 -21.79
CA VAL A 27 -3.21 9.51 -23.25
C VAL A 27 -2.46 8.28 -23.81
N ILE A 28 -1.24 8.02 -23.35
CA ILE A 28 -0.44 6.86 -23.80
C ILE A 28 -1.12 5.53 -23.40
N ALA A 29 -1.62 5.45 -22.16
CA ALA A 29 -2.28 4.27 -21.61
C ALA A 29 -3.69 4.02 -22.17
N GLY A 30 -4.29 4.99 -22.87
CA GLY A 30 -5.69 4.94 -23.28
C GLY A 30 -6.66 4.95 -22.09
N ALA A 31 -6.27 5.55 -20.96
CA ALA A 31 -7.08 5.58 -19.75
C ALA A 31 -8.29 6.53 -19.88
N PRO A 32 -9.39 6.30 -19.13
CA PRO A 32 -10.62 7.08 -19.25
C PRO A 32 -10.41 8.57 -18.96
N LEU A 33 -11.16 9.43 -19.67
CA LEU A 33 -11.09 10.88 -19.51
C LEU A 33 -11.40 11.32 -18.06
N ASP A 34 -12.45 10.73 -17.48
CA ASP A 34 -12.92 11.01 -16.12
C ASP A 34 -12.06 10.30 -15.05
N GLY A 35 -11.05 9.54 -15.46
CA GLY A 35 -10.19 8.74 -14.60
C GLY A 35 -10.79 7.39 -14.20
N PHE A 36 -10.12 6.73 -13.27
CA PHE A 36 -10.54 5.41 -12.78
C PHE A 36 -11.51 5.53 -11.61
N GLU A 37 -12.58 4.74 -11.66
CA GLU A 37 -13.54 4.60 -10.57
C GLU A 37 -13.19 3.36 -9.71
N PRO A 38 -12.88 3.52 -8.41
CA PRO A 38 -12.37 2.43 -7.57
C PRO A 38 -13.23 1.17 -7.53
N MET A 39 -14.55 1.36 -7.51
CA MET A 39 -15.53 0.28 -7.33
C MET A 39 -16.04 -0.29 -8.66
N LEU A 40 -15.62 0.26 -9.80
CA LEU A 40 -15.93 -0.28 -11.12
C LEU A 40 -14.82 -1.25 -11.54
N PRO A 41 -15.16 -2.44 -12.06
CA PRO A 41 -14.16 -3.35 -12.59
C PRO A 41 -13.42 -2.70 -13.77
N SER A 42 -12.10 -2.52 -13.63
CA SER A 42 -11.21 -2.36 -14.77
C SER A 42 -10.75 -3.73 -15.26
N ASP A 43 -10.56 -3.85 -16.58
CA ASP A 43 -9.97 -5.05 -17.17
C ASP A 43 -8.46 -5.14 -16.84
N ALA A 44 -7.92 -6.36 -16.89
CA ALA A 44 -6.50 -6.64 -16.65
C ALA A 44 -5.56 -5.86 -17.58
N GLN A 45 -6.05 -5.58 -18.79
CA GLN A 45 -5.30 -4.98 -19.87
C GLN A 45 -5.06 -3.48 -19.63
N SER A 46 -6.03 -2.80 -19.03
CA SER A 46 -5.96 -1.38 -18.67
C SER A 46 -4.85 -1.12 -17.66
N THR A 47 -4.71 -1.99 -16.66
CA THR A 47 -3.65 -1.87 -15.64
C THR A 47 -2.28 -2.10 -16.26
N ARG A 48 -2.14 -3.09 -17.16
CA ARG A 48 -0.91 -3.33 -17.92
C ARG A 48 -0.52 -2.11 -18.76
N TYR A 49 -1.45 -1.56 -19.53
CA TYR A 49 -1.19 -0.37 -20.35
C TYR A 49 -0.84 0.86 -19.52
N LEU A 50 -1.48 1.02 -18.37
CA LEU A 50 -1.14 2.08 -17.42
C LEU A 50 0.30 1.94 -16.92
N LEU A 51 0.70 0.74 -16.50
CA LEU A 51 2.07 0.46 -16.06
C LEU A 51 3.10 0.65 -17.18
N ASP A 52 2.81 0.19 -18.40
CA ASP A 52 3.68 0.42 -19.57
C ASP A 52 3.87 1.92 -19.85
N ALA A 53 2.79 2.71 -19.80
CA ALA A 53 2.86 4.14 -19.99
C ALA A 53 3.66 4.82 -18.87
N MET A 54 3.44 4.43 -17.62
CA MET A 54 4.15 4.98 -16.46
C MET A 54 5.64 4.65 -16.49
N THR A 55 6.02 3.39 -16.77
CA THR A 55 7.43 2.98 -16.88
C THR A 55 8.13 3.74 -18.01
N GLY A 56 7.48 3.87 -19.17
CA GLY A 56 8.03 4.63 -20.30
C GLY A 56 8.16 6.13 -20.04
N HIS A 57 7.23 6.73 -19.30
CA HIS A 57 7.20 8.17 -19.02
C HIS A 57 8.10 8.56 -17.84
N LEU A 58 8.05 7.82 -16.75
CA LEU A 58 8.79 8.10 -15.51
C LEU A 58 10.21 7.51 -15.51
N GLY A 59 10.48 6.51 -16.35
CA GLY A 59 11.78 5.84 -16.44
C GLY A 59 12.05 4.86 -15.28
N HIS A 60 11.04 4.57 -14.46
CA HIS A 60 11.13 3.60 -13.36
C HIS A 60 10.82 2.18 -13.88
N SER A 61 11.38 1.16 -13.23
CA SER A 61 10.94 -0.22 -13.46
C SER A 61 9.54 -0.44 -12.88
N GLU A 62 8.85 -1.46 -13.38
CA GLU A 62 7.52 -1.81 -12.87
C GLU A 62 7.54 -2.18 -11.38
N ASP A 63 8.53 -2.96 -10.95
CA ASP A 63 8.72 -3.31 -9.53
C ASP A 63 8.87 -2.06 -8.65
N ALA A 64 9.61 -1.05 -9.12
CA ALA A 64 9.77 0.21 -8.42
C ALA A 64 8.46 1.00 -8.34
N LEU A 65 7.65 1.02 -9.41
CA LEU A 65 6.34 1.70 -9.39
C LEU A 65 5.39 1.05 -8.38
N TRP A 66 5.39 -0.29 -8.27
CA TRP A 66 4.59 -0.99 -7.28
C TRP A 66 5.05 -0.68 -5.85
N GLU A 67 6.37 -0.69 -5.61
CA GLU A 67 6.95 -0.30 -4.32
C GLU A 67 6.60 1.13 -3.92
N GLU A 68 6.78 2.09 -4.85
CA GLU A 68 6.44 3.50 -4.65
C GLU A 68 4.93 3.68 -4.36
N LEU A 69 4.07 2.93 -5.06
CA LEU A 69 2.64 2.95 -4.79
C LEU A 69 2.33 2.45 -3.36
N GLY A 70 2.98 1.37 -2.92
CA GLY A 70 2.87 0.86 -1.55
C GLY A 70 3.27 1.89 -0.50
N LEU A 71 4.40 2.57 -0.73
CA LEU A 71 4.87 3.66 0.13
C LEU A 71 3.87 4.83 0.15
N TYR A 72 3.39 5.26 -1.01
CA TYR A 72 2.43 6.36 -1.18
C TYR A 72 1.11 6.11 -0.43
N LEU A 73 0.58 4.87 -0.49
CA LEU A 73 -0.66 4.46 0.17
C LEU A 73 -0.63 4.59 1.69
N VAL A 74 0.56 4.65 2.29
CA VAL A 74 0.74 4.79 3.75
C VAL A 74 1.20 6.20 4.12
N THR A 75 2.13 6.78 3.34
CA THR A 75 2.82 8.02 3.74
C THR A 75 2.10 9.29 3.33
N HIS A 76 1.36 9.28 2.21
CA HIS A 76 0.82 10.50 1.63
C HIS A 76 -0.44 11.00 2.38
N PRO A 77 -0.59 12.32 2.64
CA PRO A 77 -1.74 12.86 3.38
C PRO A 77 -3.10 12.53 2.78
N ARG A 78 -3.20 12.41 1.45
CA ARG A 78 -4.44 11.97 0.77
C ARG A 78 -4.87 10.57 1.20
N MET A 79 -3.91 9.71 1.54
CA MET A 79 -4.10 8.31 1.89
C MET A 79 -4.18 8.07 3.40
N GLU A 80 -4.25 9.13 4.20
CA GLU A 80 -4.30 9.05 5.66
C GLU A 80 -5.46 8.17 6.18
N GLY A 81 -6.59 8.14 5.46
CA GLY A 81 -7.69 7.23 5.77
C GLY A 81 -7.29 5.75 5.68
N LEU A 82 -6.56 5.37 4.62
CA LEU A 82 -6.07 4.00 4.43
C LEU A 82 -4.98 3.66 5.45
N ARG A 83 -4.02 4.57 5.67
CA ARG A 83 -3.02 4.42 6.74
C ARG A 83 -3.68 4.14 8.09
N ARG A 84 -4.72 4.89 8.47
CA ARG A 84 -5.46 4.66 9.73
C ARG A 84 -6.12 3.29 9.79
N LEU A 85 -6.69 2.81 8.68
CA LEU A 85 -7.28 1.46 8.62
C LEU A 85 -6.21 0.37 8.79
N LEU A 86 -5.02 0.54 8.20
CA LEU A 86 -3.90 -0.37 8.41
C LEU A 86 -3.41 -0.33 9.86
N ARG A 87 -3.27 0.88 10.43
CA ARG A 87 -2.85 1.11 11.81
C ARG A 87 -3.85 0.59 12.84
N PHE A 88 -5.12 0.46 12.49
CA PHE A 88 -6.12 -0.21 13.32
C PHE A 88 -5.87 -1.72 13.48
N GLY A 89 -5.03 -2.31 12.61
CA GLY A 89 -4.71 -3.74 12.64
C GLY A 89 -3.94 -4.20 13.87
N GLY A 90 -3.23 -3.32 14.57
CA GLY A 90 -2.46 -3.70 15.76
C GLY A 90 -1.96 -2.49 16.54
N ARG A 91 -1.63 -2.69 17.82
CA ARG A 91 -1.09 -1.62 18.68
C ARG A 91 0.40 -1.39 18.44
N ASP A 92 1.10 -2.42 18.00
CA ASP A 92 2.50 -2.40 17.60
C ASP A 92 2.69 -3.09 16.24
N PHE A 93 3.91 -3.07 15.72
CA PHE A 93 4.23 -3.62 14.41
C PHE A 93 4.05 -5.15 14.34
N VAL A 94 4.25 -5.87 15.44
CA VAL A 94 4.08 -7.33 15.47
C VAL A 94 2.59 -7.71 15.41
N GLU A 95 1.75 -7.06 16.21
CA GLU A 95 0.30 -7.24 16.13
C GLU A 95 -0.23 -6.88 14.74
N PHE A 96 0.30 -5.80 14.15
CA PHE A 96 -0.05 -5.42 12.79
C PHE A 96 0.30 -6.49 11.76
N ILE A 97 1.53 -7.04 11.80
CA ILE A 97 1.95 -8.13 10.90
C ILE A 97 0.96 -9.28 11.00
N TRP A 98 0.67 -9.78 12.21
CA TRP A 98 -0.28 -10.88 12.39
C TRP A 98 -1.67 -10.56 11.86
N SER A 99 -2.14 -9.32 12.01
CA SER A 99 -3.44 -8.90 11.49
C SER A 99 -3.56 -8.99 9.96
N LEU A 100 -2.44 -8.99 9.23
CA LEU A 100 -2.45 -9.10 7.77
C LEU A 100 -2.94 -10.47 7.28
N ALA A 101 -2.88 -11.51 8.12
CA ALA A 101 -3.46 -12.81 7.80
C ALA A 101 -4.97 -12.72 7.51
N ASP A 102 -5.66 -11.83 8.23
CA ASP A 102 -7.11 -11.60 8.09
C ASP A 102 -7.44 -10.50 7.06
N LEU A 103 -6.45 -9.94 6.35
CA LEU A 103 -6.66 -8.81 5.43
C LEU A 103 -7.67 -9.14 4.33
N HIS A 104 -7.49 -10.30 3.68
CA HIS A 104 -8.37 -10.77 2.61
C HIS A 104 -9.82 -10.87 3.10
N ASP A 105 -10.04 -11.59 4.19
CA ASP A 105 -11.38 -11.84 4.71
C ASP A 105 -12.06 -10.55 5.19
N ARG A 106 -11.31 -9.65 5.84
CA ARG A 106 -11.81 -8.32 6.22
C ARG A 106 -12.23 -7.48 5.01
N GLY A 107 -11.42 -7.49 3.95
CA GLY A 107 -11.75 -6.78 2.69
C GLY A 107 -13.01 -7.33 2.02
N GLN A 108 -13.14 -8.65 1.98
CA GLN A 108 -14.33 -9.33 1.44
C GLN A 108 -15.58 -9.00 2.26
N LEU A 109 -15.51 -9.02 3.58
CA LEU A 109 -16.64 -8.67 4.44
C LEU A 109 -17.06 -7.20 4.32
N ALA A 110 -16.10 -6.28 4.20
CA ALA A 110 -16.38 -4.84 4.18
C ALA A 110 -16.85 -4.34 2.81
N LEU A 111 -16.26 -4.85 1.71
CA LEU A 111 -16.43 -4.27 0.38
C LEU A 111 -16.91 -5.28 -0.68
N GLY A 112 -16.98 -6.58 -0.35
CA GLY A 112 -17.54 -7.67 -1.18
C GLY A 112 -16.82 -7.98 -2.50
N LEU A 113 -16.10 -7.01 -3.06
CA LEU A 113 -15.51 -7.03 -4.40
C LEU A 113 -14.09 -6.42 -4.40
N LEU A 114 -13.41 -6.30 -3.27
CA LEU A 114 -12.02 -5.84 -3.22
C LEU A 114 -11.05 -7.03 -3.22
N ASP A 115 -10.13 -7.07 -4.19
CA ASP A 115 -9.25 -8.22 -4.41
C ASP A 115 -7.97 -7.97 -3.63
N LEU A 116 -8.00 -8.33 -2.36
CA LEU A 116 -6.86 -8.22 -1.47
C LEU A 116 -6.05 -9.53 -1.47
N PRO A 117 -4.73 -9.44 -1.31
CA PRO A 117 -3.87 -10.62 -1.24
C PRO A 117 -4.25 -11.51 -0.05
N LYS A 118 -4.14 -12.83 -0.24
CA LYS A 118 -4.11 -13.77 0.87
C LYS A 118 -2.68 -13.86 1.39
N ILE A 119 -2.49 -13.66 2.68
CA ILE A 119 -1.18 -13.61 3.32
C ILE A 119 -1.15 -14.69 4.40
N ASN A 120 -0.26 -15.68 4.24
CA ASN A 120 0.02 -16.65 5.30
C ASN A 120 1.30 -16.26 6.01
N ILE A 121 1.30 -16.30 7.33
CA ILE A 121 2.41 -15.77 8.14
C ILE A 121 3.00 -16.91 8.95
N ARG A 122 4.32 -17.05 8.87
CA ARG A 122 5.11 -17.98 9.67
C ARG A 122 6.11 -17.18 10.50
N SER A 123 6.16 -17.41 11.81
CA SER A 123 7.18 -16.84 12.67
C SER A 123 8.27 -17.85 13.01
N MET A 124 9.50 -17.35 13.14
CA MET A 124 10.63 -18.08 13.68
C MET A 124 11.24 -17.24 14.80
N ASP A 125 11.01 -17.67 16.04
CA ASP A 125 11.50 -16.96 17.22
C ASP A 125 12.93 -17.41 17.54
N GLY A 126 13.88 -16.48 17.46
CA GLY A 126 15.26 -16.64 17.93
C GLY A 126 15.50 -15.85 19.23
N PRO A 127 16.57 -16.16 19.98
CA PRO A 127 16.81 -15.55 21.30
C PRO A 127 16.94 -14.03 21.31
N ASN A 128 17.23 -13.37 20.17
CA ASN A 128 17.39 -11.91 20.04
C ASN A 128 16.79 -11.34 18.73
N GLN A 129 15.97 -12.10 18.01
CA GLN A 129 15.42 -11.65 16.73
C GLN A 129 14.10 -12.36 16.45
N MET A 130 13.09 -11.59 16.06
CA MET A 130 11.83 -12.15 15.54
C MET A 130 11.88 -12.08 14.03
N ARG A 131 11.72 -13.24 13.38
CA ARG A 131 11.60 -13.30 11.92
C ARG A 131 10.18 -13.72 11.54
N PHE A 132 9.62 -13.03 10.57
CA PHE A 132 8.36 -13.40 9.92
C PHE A 132 8.58 -13.65 8.44
N ASP A 133 8.03 -14.74 7.93
CA ASP A 133 7.92 -14.99 6.49
C ASP A 133 6.43 -14.90 6.10
N LEU A 134 6.13 -14.00 5.18
CA LEU A 134 4.78 -13.70 4.68
C LEU A 134 4.65 -14.30 3.28
N ASP A 135 3.99 -15.46 3.16
CA ASP A 135 3.68 -16.08 1.87
C ASP A 135 2.46 -15.40 1.26
N ILE A 136 2.63 -14.78 0.10
CA ILE A 136 1.63 -13.92 -0.54
C ILE A 136 1.04 -14.62 -1.76
N THR A 137 -0.27 -14.78 -1.77
CA THR A 137 -1.03 -15.26 -2.93
C THR A 137 -1.97 -14.16 -3.40
N TRP A 138 -1.73 -13.66 -4.61
CA TRP A 138 -2.54 -12.60 -5.19
C TRP A 138 -2.59 -12.74 -6.72
N MET A 139 -3.71 -12.34 -7.32
CA MET A 139 -3.91 -12.38 -8.78
C MET A 139 -3.19 -11.24 -9.51
N MET A 140 -2.63 -10.27 -8.76
CA MET A 140 -1.97 -9.10 -9.30
C MET A 140 -0.46 -9.30 -9.42
N GLU A 141 0.04 -9.32 -10.65
CA GLU A 141 1.48 -9.31 -10.92
C GLU A 141 2.12 -8.05 -10.31
N GLY A 142 3.30 -8.18 -9.70
CA GLY A 142 3.99 -7.09 -9.00
C GLY A 142 3.41 -6.71 -7.62
N GLY A 143 2.25 -7.25 -7.23
CA GLY A 143 1.59 -6.92 -5.96
C GLY A 143 2.42 -7.21 -4.69
N VAL A 144 3.42 -8.09 -4.77
CA VAL A 144 4.40 -8.30 -3.69
C VAL A 144 5.21 -7.04 -3.39
N PHE A 145 5.57 -6.26 -4.41
CA PHE A 145 6.33 -5.01 -4.23
C PHE A 145 5.46 -3.91 -3.63
N LEU A 146 4.15 -3.88 -3.94
CA LEU A 146 3.19 -3.02 -3.27
C LEU A 146 3.13 -3.30 -1.77
N ILE A 147 2.98 -4.57 -1.40
CA ILE A 147 2.93 -4.97 0.01
C ILE A 147 4.28 -4.65 0.68
N TYR A 148 5.39 -4.88 -0.02
CA TYR A 148 6.73 -4.54 0.46
C TYR A 148 6.89 -3.04 0.77
N GLY A 149 6.54 -2.15 -0.16
CA GLY A 149 6.59 -0.70 0.06
C GLY A 149 5.66 -0.24 1.20
N ALA A 150 4.46 -0.82 1.28
CA ALA A 150 3.53 -0.53 2.38
C ALA A 150 4.06 -1.02 3.74
N LEU A 151 4.68 -2.20 3.80
CA LEU A 151 5.26 -2.74 5.03
C LEU A 151 6.44 -1.90 5.52
N GLN A 152 7.30 -1.41 4.61
CA GLN A 152 8.37 -0.47 4.96
C GLN A 152 7.80 0.79 5.60
N ALA A 153 6.83 1.42 4.95
CA ALA A 153 6.18 2.62 5.48
C ALA A 153 5.51 2.37 6.83
N MET A 154 4.87 1.22 7.01
CA MET A 154 4.21 0.88 8.27
C MET A 154 5.22 0.59 9.39
N ALA A 155 6.37 -0.04 9.11
CA ALA A 155 7.42 -0.23 10.11
C ALA A 155 7.86 1.13 10.67
N ASP A 156 8.13 2.09 9.80
CA ASP A 156 8.46 3.47 10.17
C ASP A 156 7.30 4.16 10.92
N ASP A 157 6.06 3.96 10.47
CA ASP A 157 4.87 4.49 11.15
C ASP A 157 4.79 3.98 12.60
N TYR A 158 5.15 2.71 12.85
CA TYR A 158 5.21 2.09 14.19
C TYR A 158 6.48 2.46 14.97
N GLY A 159 7.48 3.08 14.34
CA GLY A 159 8.77 3.32 14.96
C GLY A 159 9.60 2.05 15.15
N ALA A 160 9.28 0.98 14.40
CA ALA A 160 9.95 -0.31 14.47
C ALA A 160 11.17 -0.34 13.53
N LEU A 161 12.28 -0.90 14.01
CA LEU A 161 13.45 -1.22 13.20
C LEU A 161 13.32 -2.64 12.66
N ALA A 162 12.97 -2.74 11.39
CA ALA A 162 12.86 -4.01 10.68
C ALA A 162 13.64 -3.99 9.36
N VAL A 163 14.30 -5.10 9.04
CA VAL A 163 14.85 -5.36 7.71
C VAL A 163 13.82 -6.18 6.94
N ILE A 164 13.27 -5.61 5.88
CA ILE A 164 12.23 -6.22 5.05
C ILE A 164 12.84 -6.57 3.71
N ARG A 165 12.58 -7.78 3.21
CA ARG A 165 13.11 -8.25 1.92
C ARG A 165 12.02 -8.92 1.10
N PRO A 166 11.74 -8.43 -0.12
CA PRO A 166 10.86 -9.13 -1.04
C PRO A 166 11.62 -10.29 -1.67
N ASN A 167 10.99 -11.46 -1.66
CA ASN A 167 11.40 -12.66 -2.39
C ASN A 167 10.26 -13.07 -3.33
N PRO A 168 10.50 -13.92 -4.34
CA PRO A 168 9.43 -14.43 -5.19
C PRO A 168 8.32 -15.11 -4.38
N GLY A 169 7.13 -14.50 -4.34
CA GLY A 169 5.94 -15.02 -3.63
C GLY A 169 5.98 -14.91 -2.09
N CYS A 170 7.01 -14.28 -1.52
CA CYS A 170 7.20 -14.21 -0.07
C CYS A 170 7.88 -12.91 0.35
N ILE A 171 7.52 -12.34 1.50
CA ILE A 171 8.27 -11.24 2.13
C ILE A 171 8.83 -11.72 3.45
N THR A 172 10.15 -11.55 3.64
CA THR A 172 10.80 -11.81 4.93
C THR A 172 10.95 -10.50 5.70
N ILE A 173 10.54 -10.52 6.97
CA ILE A 173 10.70 -9.42 7.91
C ILE A 173 11.59 -9.90 9.06
N GLU A 174 12.70 -9.23 9.25
CA GLU A 174 13.61 -9.40 10.38
C GLU A 174 13.46 -8.21 11.31
N LEU A 175 12.83 -8.42 12.46
CA LEU A 175 12.55 -7.38 13.45
C LEU A 175 13.65 -7.33 14.51
N HIS A 176 14.25 -6.16 14.66
CA HIS A 176 15.35 -5.92 15.60
C HIS A 176 14.93 -5.11 16.82
N ASP A 177 14.00 -4.17 16.66
CA ASP A 177 13.48 -3.33 17.75
C ASP A 177 12.08 -2.81 17.41
N LEU A 178 11.18 -2.77 18.40
CA LEU A 178 9.80 -2.27 18.26
C LEU A 178 9.67 -0.77 18.55
N GLY A 179 10.65 -0.16 19.23
CA GLY A 179 10.59 1.23 19.70
C GLY A 179 11.84 2.03 19.32
N PHE A 180 12.45 1.72 18.18
CA PHE A 180 13.69 2.33 17.72
C PHE A 180 13.54 3.83 17.43
N GLY A 181 12.41 4.23 16.85
CA GLY A 181 12.13 5.61 16.44
C GLY A 181 10.81 6.15 17.00
N PRO A 182 10.58 7.48 16.88
CA PRO A 182 9.31 8.06 17.26
C PRO A 182 8.20 7.54 16.32
N ALA A 183 7.26 6.77 16.86
CA ALA A 183 6.08 6.35 16.13
C ALA A 183 5.24 7.57 15.72
N ARG A 184 4.66 7.54 14.51
CA ARG A 184 3.71 8.58 14.09
C ARG A 184 2.44 8.50 14.94
N SER A 185 1.86 9.67 15.23
CA SER A 185 0.61 9.77 15.97
C SER A 185 -0.52 9.04 15.25
N PHE A 186 -1.37 8.37 16.02
CA PHE A 186 -2.52 7.64 15.53
C PHE A 186 -3.79 8.03 16.28
N ALA A 187 -4.84 8.36 15.52
CA ALA A 187 -6.21 8.53 16.00
C ALA A 187 -7.14 7.92 14.96
N LEU A 188 -8.16 7.18 15.40
CA LEU A 188 -9.08 6.48 14.48
C LEU A 188 -9.99 7.47 13.74
N ILE A 189 -10.35 8.56 14.41
CA ILE A 189 -11.11 9.68 13.85
C ILE A 189 -10.06 10.73 13.43
N GLY A 190 -10.16 11.24 12.20
CA GLY A 190 -9.32 12.37 11.79
C GLY A 190 -9.59 13.58 12.69
N GLU A 191 -8.56 14.37 12.99
CA GLU A 191 -8.80 15.65 13.67
C GLU A 191 -9.84 16.42 12.86
N PRO A 192 -10.92 16.92 13.49
CA PRO A 192 -11.86 17.78 12.79
C PRO A 192 -11.07 18.93 12.18
N PRO A 193 -11.41 19.39 10.96
CA PRO A 193 -10.82 20.62 10.45
C PRO A 193 -10.96 21.67 11.52
N LEU A 194 -9.89 22.43 11.80
CA LEU A 194 -9.90 23.58 12.70
C LEU A 194 -10.98 24.53 12.20
N SER A 195 -12.23 24.34 12.65
CA SER A 195 -13.29 25.29 12.42
C SER A 195 -12.89 26.49 13.24
N GLU A 196 -12.71 27.61 12.56
CA GLU A 196 -12.55 28.94 13.12
C GLU A 196 -13.29 29.03 14.46
N ALA A 197 -12.54 29.20 15.53
CA ALA A 197 -13.08 29.67 16.79
C ALA A 197 -13.62 31.10 16.54
N ARG A 198 -14.87 31.17 16.05
CA ARG A 198 -15.67 32.40 16.05
C ARG A 198 -16.53 32.38 17.31
N ALA A 199 -16.05 33.11 18.31
CA ALA A 199 -16.76 34.03 19.20
C ALA A 199 -16.09 34.05 20.58
#